data_AF-R6EP76-F1
#
_entry.id   AF-R6EP76-F1
#
_cell.length_a   1.000
_cell.length_b   1.000
_cell.length_c   1.000
_cell.angle_alpha   90.00
_cell.angle_beta   90.00
_cell.angle_gamma   90.00
#
_symmetry.space_group_name_H-M   'P 1'
#
loop_
_entity.id
_entity.type
_entity.pdbx_description
1 polymer ?
#
loop_
_entity_poly.entity_id
_entity_poly.type
_entity_poly.pdbx_seq_one_letter_code
_entity_poly.pdbx_strand_id
1 'polypeptide(L)'
;MKRRPSYSGKRYERWVCQNDSCHLIAAKADAALIEDLRLQLNMLIQDPQKIRYEEKMSAEKQKEPARARTLIIGEDIEDQYRKLTAQIAEAYSRLDTNEYLTQRLRDEFKRQEPLSVFSWELYAHAVKEVRMQAGGRVDIVLKNEQRIGGGEDAEHADSQPESK
;
A
#
# COMPACT_ATOMS: atom_id res chain seq x y z
N MET A 1 4.50 10.24 6.36
CA MET A 1 5.75 10.79 6.96
C MET A 1 5.89 12.27 6.63
N LYS A 2 6.74 13.02 7.35
CA LYS A 2 7.05 14.43 7.08
C LYS A 2 8.54 14.60 6.84
N ARG A 3 8.91 15.29 5.75
CA ARG A 3 10.28 15.72 5.49
C ARG A 3 10.72 16.74 6.54
N ARG A 4 11.90 16.56 7.12
CA ARG A 4 12.54 17.50 8.05
C ARG A 4 13.99 17.72 7.60
N PRO A 5 14.45 18.97 7.46
CA PRO A 5 15.87 19.24 7.30
C PRO A 5 16.61 18.93 8.62
N SER A 6 17.79 18.32 8.55
CA SER A 6 18.71 18.26 9.68
C SER A 6 19.74 19.40 9.57
N TYR A 7 19.87 20.19 10.63
CA TYR A 7 20.83 21.30 10.69
C TYR A 7 22.17 20.92 11.36
N SER A 8 22.33 19.66 11.78
CA SER A 8 23.52 19.19 12.48
C SER A 8 24.64 18.79 11.52
N GLY A 9 25.50 19.75 11.11
CA GLY A 9 26.84 19.55 10.54
C GLY A 9 26.99 18.82 9.19
N LYS A 10 26.21 17.75 8.97
CA LYS A 10 25.96 17.07 7.71
C LYS A 10 24.50 17.36 7.37
N ARG A 11 24.24 18.11 6.30
CA ARG A 11 22.88 18.40 5.81
C ARG A 11 22.28 17.13 5.22
N TYR A 12 21.74 16.25 6.04
CA TYR A 12 20.94 15.13 5.56
C TYR A 12 19.46 15.45 5.71
N GLU A 13 18.70 15.14 4.66
CA GLU A 13 17.25 15.15 4.69
C GLU A 13 16.78 13.90 5.43
N ARG A 14 15.80 14.05 6.32
CA ARG A 14 15.23 12.94 7.06
C ARG A 14 13.72 12.96 7.01
N TRP A 15 13.14 11.77 6.99
CA TRP A 15 11.71 11.54 7.00
C TRP A 15 11.32 11.06 8.38
N VAL A 16 10.38 11.77 8.99
CA VAL A 16 9.92 11.47 10.35
C VAL A 16 8.46 11.09 10.31
N CYS A 17 8.07 10.08 11.06
CA CYS A 17 6.68 9.78 11.31
C CYS A 17 5.92 11.00 11.86
N GLN A 18 4.65 11.14 11.48
CA GLN A 18 3.77 12.18 12.03
C GLN A 18 2.93 11.68 13.20
N ASN A 19 2.76 10.37 13.34
CA ASN A 19 2.04 9.76 14.44
C ASN A 19 2.92 9.79 15.70
N ASP A 20 2.39 10.27 16.82
CA ASP A 20 3.11 10.41 18.09
C ASP A 20 3.62 9.07 18.64
N SER A 21 2.93 7.97 18.32
CA SER A 21 3.35 6.60 18.65
C SER A 21 4.42 6.02 17.72
N CYS A 22 4.71 6.69 16.60
CA CYS A 22 5.72 6.24 15.63
C CYS A 22 6.99 7.09 15.76
N HIS A 23 8.03 6.50 16.35
CA HIS A 23 9.35 7.14 16.48
C HIS A 23 10.30 6.86 15.31
N LEU A 24 9.77 6.40 14.18
CA LEU A 24 10.57 6.04 13.01
C LEU A 24 11.18 7.29 12.37
N ILE A 25 12.51 7.25 12.22
CA ILE A 25 13.29 8.25 11.48
C ILE A 25 14.04 7.54 10.37
N ALA A 26 13.69 7.86 9.13
CA ALA A 26 14.39 7.39 7.95
C ALA A 26 15.31 8.51 7.43
N ALA A 27 16.63 8.33 7.60
CA ALA A 27 17.62 9.24 7.02
C ALA A 27 17.79 8.90 5.53
N LYS A 28 17.14 9.66 4.65
CA LYS A 28 17.19 9.44 3.20
C LYS A 28 17.02 10.77 2.48
N ALA A 29 17.99 11.09 1.62
CA ALA A 29 17.91 12.23 0.72
C ALA A 29 16.82 12.01 -0.34
N ASP A 30 16.15 13.08 -0.75
CA ASP A 30 15.05 13.02 -1.71
C ASP A 30 15.53 12.46 -3.06
N ALA A 31 16.73 12.84 -3.51
CA ALA A 31 17.33 12.30 -4.73
C ALA A 31 17.55 10.77 -4.64
N ALA A 32 18.02 10.28 -3.49
CA ALA A 32 18.22 8.84 -3.27
C ALA A 32 16.87 8.10 -3.13
N LEU A 33 15.85 8.74 -2.56
CA LEU A 33 14.49 8.20 -2.51
C LEU A 33 13.93 8.04 -3.93
N ILE A 34 14.00 9.10 -4.74
CA ILE A 34 13.49 9.10 -6.11
C ILE A 34 14.21 8.04 -6.95
N GLU A 35 15.53 7.92 -6.77
CA GLU A 35 16.33 6.91 -7.47
C GLU A 35 15.95 5.49 -7.09
N ASP A 36 15.79 5.19 -5.80
CA ASP A 36 15.34 3.86 -5.35
C ASP A 36 13.95 3.50 -5.89
N LEU A 37 13.02 4.47 -5.92
CA LEU A 37 11.70 4.26 -6.52
C LEU A 37 11.81 4.01 -8.02
N ARG A 38 12.65 4.76 -8.74
CA ARG A 38 12.91 4.54 -10.18
C ARG A 38 13.46 3.14 -10.44
N LEU A 39 14.42 2.69 -9.63
CA LEU A 39 15.01 1.36 -9.75
C LEU A 39 13.96 0.25 -9.51
N GLN A 40 13.11 0.41 -8.49
CA GLN A 40 12.02 -0.54 -8.24
C GLN A 40 11.01 -0.60 -9.38
N LEU A 41 10.62 0.55 -9.95
CA LEU A 41 9.77 0.58 -11.14
C LEU A 41 10.45 -0.10 -12.33
N ASN A 42 11.73 0.18 -12.57
CA ASN A 42 12.48 -0.44 -13.66
C ASN A 42 12.61 -1.96 -13.53
N MET A 43 12.73 -2.50 -12.32
CA MET A 43 12.70 -3.96 -12.11
C MET A 43 11.37 -4.57 -12.58
N LEU A 44 10.25 -3.88 -12.36
CA LEU A 44 8.92 -4.33 -12.79
C LEU A 44 8.70 -4.12 -14.30
N ILE A 45 9.31 -3.09 -14.90
CA ILE A 45 9.31 -2.91 -16.36
C ILE A 45 10.08 -4.04 -17.04
N GLN A 46 11.27 -4.37 -16.51
CA GLN A 46 12.12 -5.43 -17.06
C GLN A 46 11.49 -6.83 -16.92
N ASP A 47 10.80 -7.08 -15.81
CA ASP A 47 10.08 -8.33 -15.60
C ASP A 47 8.70 -8.10 -14.95
N PRO A 48 7.67 -7.83 -15.78
CA PRO A 48 6.31 -7.63 -15.31
C PRO A 48 5.70 -8.86 -14.61
N GLN A 49 6.28 -10.06 -14.77
CA GLN A 49 5.79 -11.26 -14.08
C GLN A 49 6.11 -11.25 -12.58
N LYS A 50 7.01 -10.37 -12.13
CA LYS A 50 7.20 -10.06 -10.70
C LYS A 50 5.94 -9.47 -10.06
N ILE A 51 5.04 -8.88 -10.85
CA ILE A 51 3.73 -8.44 -10.38
C ILE A 51 2.84 -9.68 -10.24
N ARG A 52 2.56 -10.08 -9.01
CA ARG A 52 1.79 -11.27 -8.65
C ARG A 52 0.40 -10.89 -8.21
N TYR A 53 -0.52 -11.82 -8.37
CA TYR A 53 -1.81 -11.72 -7.72
C TYR A 53 -1.61 -11.87 -6.22
N GLU A 54 -2.03 -10.86 -5.48
CA GLU A 54 -2.10 -10.90 -4.02
C GLU A 54 -3.56 -11.14 -3.67
N GLU A 55 -3.87 -12.28 -3.04
CA GLU A 55 -5.22 -12.49 -2.51
C GLU A 55 -5.47 -11.41 -1.46
N LYS A 56 -6.54 -10.63 -1.60
CA LYS A 56 -6.92 -9.73 -0.51
C LYS A 56 -7.17 -10.62 0.70
N MET A 57 -6.33 -10.50 1.74
CA MET A 57 -6.72 -10.94 3.07
C MET A 57 -7.96 -10.13 3.43
N SER A 58 -9.15 -10.67 3.14
CA SER A 58 -10.36 -10.06 3.62
C SER A 58 -10.20 -10.03 5.15
N ALA A 59 -10.41 -8.87 5.75
CA ALA A 59 -10.52 -8.76 7.21
C ALA A 59 -11.74 -9.57 7.76
N GLU A 60 -12.39 -10.38 6.92
CA GLU A 60 -13.63 -11.08 7.13
C GLU A 60 -13.54 -12.49 6.52
N LYS A 61 -12.79 -13.37 7.19
CA LYS A 61 -13.21 -14.77 7.36
C LYS A 61 -13.88 -15.03 8.72
N GLN A 62 -14.13 -13.99 9.52
CA GLN A 62 -14.81 -14.08 10.82
C GLN A 62 -15.98 -13.10 10.99
N LYS A 63 -16.87 -12.99 10.00
CA LYS A 63 -18.22 -12.53 10.31
C LYS A 63 -19.22 -13.53 9.76
N GLU A 64 -19.89 -14.21 10.69
CA GLU A 64 -21.11 -14.96 10.42
C GLU A 64 -22.05 -14.13 9.53
N PRO A 65 -22.84 -14.77 8.66
CA PRO A 65 -23.86 -14.08 7.91
C PRO A 65 -24.80 -13.40 8.91
N ALA A 66 -24.75 -12.07 8.98
CA ALA A 66 -25.71 -11.28 9.73
C ALA A 66 -27.10 -11.61 9.18
N ARG A 67 -27.85 -12.41 9.94
CA ARG A 67 -29.23 -12.78 9.63
C ARG A 67 -30.00 -11.52 9.23
N ALA A 68 -30.69 -11.59 8.08
CA ALA A 68 -31.61 -10.57 7.62
C ALA A 68 -32.56 -10.21 8.78
N ARG A 69 -32.35 -9.05 9.40
CA ARG A 69 -33.23 -8.55 10.46
C ARG A 69 -34.48 -8.00 9.78
N THR A 70 -35.61 -8.56 10.18
CA THR A 70 -36.97 -8.16 9.81
C THR A 70 -37.11 -6.64 9.90
N LEU A 71 -37.59 -6.02 8.83
CA LEU A 71 -37.87 -4.59 8.74
C LEU A 71 -38.86 -4.19 9.86
N ILE A 72 -38.36 -3.52 10.89
CA ILE A 72 -39.21 -2.84 11.86
C ILE A 72 -39.57 -1.49 11.25
N ILE A 73 -40.87 -1.33 10.97
CA ILE A 73 -41.47 -0.10 10.45
C ILE A 73 -41.32 0.99 11.53
N GLY A 74 -40.55 2.04 11.21
CA GLY A 74 -40.33 3.19 12.10
C GLY A 74 -38.99 3.92 11.92
N GLU A 75 -38.17 3.55 10.94
CA GLU A 75 -36.84 4.15 10.74
C GLU A 75 -36.90 5.37 9.82
N ASP A 76 -36.27 6.47 10.26
CA ASP A 76 -36.12 7.71 9.50
C ASP A 76 -35.46 7.43 8.13
N ILE A 77 -35.89 8.14 7.10
CA ILE A 77 -35.47 7.92 5.71
C ILE A 77 -33.93 8.02 5.60
N GLU A 78 -33.31 8.95 6.34
CA GLU A 78 -31.85 9.07 6.40
C GLU A 78 -31.15 7.82 6.93
N ASP A 79 -31.68 7.19 7.99
CA ASP A 79 -31.09 6.00 8.58
C ASP A 79 -31.21 4.79 7.64
N GLN A 80 -32.30 4.70 6.88
CA GLN A 80 -32.44 3.70 5.82
C GLN A 80 -31.40 3.89 4.71
N TYR A 81 -31.18 5.13 4.26
CA TYR A 81 -30.14 5.43 3.27
C TYR A 81 -28.73 5.13 3.79
N ARG A 82 -28.44 5.46 5.05
CA ARG A 82 -27.14 5.13 5.68
C ARG A 82 -26.91 3.62 5.73
N LYS A 83 -27.91 2.85 6.14
CA LYS A 83 -27.84 1.38 6.18
C LYS A 83 -27.66 0.78 4.80
N LEU A 84 -28.42 1.24 3.80
CA LEU A 84 -28.29 0.78 2.43
C LEU A 84 -26.90 1.08 1.87
N THR A 85 -26.39 2.30 2.10
CA THR A 85 -25.05 2.70 1.67
C THR A 85 -23.97 1.85 2.33
N ALA A 86 -24.10 1.56 3.63
CA ALA A 86 -23.17 0.70 4.36
C ALA A 86 -23.18 -0.74 3.83
N GLN A 87 -24.35 -1.33 3.56
CA GLN A 87 -24.47 -2.67 2.99
C GLN A 87 -23.86 -2.73 1.58
N ILE A 88 -24.08 -1.71 0.76
CA ILE A 88 -23.50 -1.60 -0.58
C ILE A 88 -21.97 -1.49 -0.47
N ALA A 89 -21.46 -0.63 0.41
CA ALA A 89 -20.02 -0.49 0.63
C ALA A 89 -19.36 -1.79 1.10
N GLU A 90 -20.04 -2.54 1.98
CA GLU A 90 -19.60 -3.87 2.43
C GLU A 90 -19.62 -4.91 1.30
N ALA A 91 -20.64 -4.88 0.43
CA ALA A 91 -20.67 -5.75 -0.74
C ALA A 91 -19.51 -5.44 -1.70
N TYR A 92 -19.21 -4.16 -1.95
CA TYR A 92 -18.09 -3.75 -2.79
C TYR A 92 -16.72 -4.04 -2.16
N SER A 93 -16.57 -3.97 -0.84
CA SER A 93 -15.28 -4.25 -0.17
C SER A 93 -14.88 -5.72 -0.28
N ARG A 94 -15.86 -6.63 -0.37
CA ARG A 94 -15.67 -8.07 -0.55
C ARG A 94 -15.29 -8.47 -1.98
N LEU A 95 -15.46 -7.57 -2.95
CA LEU A 95 -15.04 -7.85 -4.32
C LEU A 95 -13.51 -7.88 -4.37
N ASP A 96 -13.00 -9.05 -4.75
CA ASP A 96 -11.60 -9.16 -5.10
C ASP A 96 -11.37 -8.57 -6.49
N THR A 97 -10.76 -7.38 -6.49
CA THR A 97 -10.38 -6.67 -7.70
C THR A 97 -8.90 -6.90 -8.04
N ASN A 98 -8.16 -7.65 -7.22
CA ASN A 98 -6.71 -7.76 -7.36
C ASN A 98 -6.32 -8.55 -8.60
N GLU A 99 -7.13 -9.48 -9.08
CA GLU A 99 -6.87 -10.18 -10.34
C GLU A 99 -6.85 -9.19 -11.52
N TYR A 100 -7.91 -8.40 -11.67
CA TYR A 100 -8.00 -7.35 -12.68
C TYR A 100 -6.88 -6.31 -12.53
N LEU A 101 -6.62 -5.83 -11.30
CA LEU A 101 -5.56 -4.85 -11.04
C LEU A 101 -4.18 -5.41 -11.37
N THR A 102 -3.90 -6.66 -11.03
CA THR A 102 -2.64 -7.34 -11.34
C THR A 102 -2.42 -7.39 -12.85
N GLN A 103 -3.42 -7.82 -13.62
CA GLN A 103 -3.30 -7.88 -15.07
C GLN A 103 -3.14 -6.48 -15.69
N ARG A 104 -3.92 -5.50 -15.23
CA ARG A 104 -3.80 -4.11 -15.67
C ARG A 104 -2.42 -3.53 -15.39
N LEU A 105 -1.85 -3.79 -14.20
CA LEU A 105 -0.49 -3.36 -13.86
C LEU A 105 0.53 -4.03 -14.79
N ARG A 106 0.44 -5.34 -15.02
CA ARG A 106 1.34 -6.05 -15.95
C ARG A 106 1.31 -5.44 -17.34
N ASP A 107 0.13 -5.15 -17.86
CA ASP A 107 -0.05 -4.57 -19.19
C ASP A 107 0.49 -3.14 -19.26
N GLU A 108 0.36 -2.36 -18.19
CA GLU A 108 0.96 -1.03 -18.07
C GLU A 108 2.49 -1.13 -18.11
N PHE A 109 3.10 -1.93 -17.22
CA PHE A 109 4.55 -2.08 -17.16
C PHE A 109 5.16 -2.67 -18.44
N LYS A 110 4.46 -3.59 -19.12
CA LYS A 110 4.90 -4.15 -20.42
C LYS A 110 5.03 -3.11 -21.54
N ARG A 111 4.27 -2.02 -21.48
CA ARG A 111 4.26 -0.98 -22.51
C ARG A 111 5.37 0.05 -22.31
N GLN A 112 5.99 0.07 -21.14
CA GLN A 112 7.01 1.04 -20.78
C GLN A 112 8.38 0.55 -21.20
N GLU A 113 9.24 1.47 -21.61
CA GLU A 113 10.68 1.23 -21.70
C GLU A 113 11.33 1.57 -20.35
N PRO A 114 12.50 0.97 -20.02
CA PRO A 114 13.21 1.30 -18.78
C PRO A 114 13.43 2.80 -18.63
N LEU A 115 12.98 3.34 -17.51
CA LEU A 115 12.99 4.76 -17.21
C LEU A 115 14.43 5.25 -16.99
N SER A 116 14.89 6.21 -17.78
CA SER A 116 16.15 6.93 -17.50
C SER A 116 15.98 8.01 -16.43
N VAL A 117 14.79 8.60 -16.33
CA VAL A 117 14.37 9.59 -15.32
C VAL A 117 13.07 9.11 -14.67
N PHE A 118 12.85 9.46 -13.40
CA PHE A 118 11.64 9.07 -12.68
C PHE A 118 10.34 9.54 -13.36
N SER A 119 9.37 8.64 -13.51
CA SER A 119 8.05 8.93 -14.10
C SER A 119 6.98 9.07 -13.02
N TRP A 120 6.48 10.30 -12.83
CA TRP A 120 5.37 10.56 -11.91
C TRP A 120 4.05 9.92 -12.37
N GLU A 121 3.84 9.84 -13.68
CA GLU A 121 2.63 9.24 -14.27
C GLU A 121 2.57 7.74 -13.96
N LEU A 122 3.64 6.99 -14.26
CA LEU A 122 3.70 5.57 -13.96
C LEU A 122 3.57 5.32 -12.45
N TYR A 123 4.22 6.14 -11.63
CA TYR A 123 4.09 6.07 -10.17
C TYR A 123 2.63 6.25 -9.73
N ALA A 124 1.94 7.30 -10.18
CA ALA A 124 0.55 7.57 -9.80
C ALA A 124 -0.41 6.47 -10.29
N HIS A 125 -0.09 5.81 -11.41
CA HIS A 125 -0.90 4.72 -11.95
C HIS A 125 -0.66 3.40 -11.22
N ALA A 126 0.58 3.09 -10.83
CA ALA A 126 0.96 1.78 -10.31
C ALA A 126 1.04 1.69 -8.79
N VAL A 127 1.53 2.75 -8.14
CA VAL A 127 1.88 2.73 -6.71
C VAL A 127 0.72 3.24 -5.87
N LYS A 128 0.40 2.49 -4.81
CA LYS A 128 -0.56 2.88 -3.78
C LYS A 128 0.10 3.70 -2.69
N GLU A 129 1.23 3.22 -2.18
CA GLU A 129 1.97 3.90 -1.11
C GLU A 129 3.46 3.52 -1.12
N VAL A 130 4.25 4.35 -0.44
CA VAL A 130 5.68 4.14 -0.21
C VAL A 130 5.88 3.90 1.27
N ARG A 131 6.48 2.77 1.63
CA ARG A 131 6.83 2.41 3.01
C ARG A 131 8.31 2.62 3.22
N MET A 132 8.63 3.56 4.11
CA MET A 132 10.01 3.78 4.56
C MET A 132 10.24 3.00 5.85
N GLN A 133 11.39 2.34 5.96
CA GLN A 133 11.82 1.60 7.14
C GLN A 133 12.94 2.35 7.88
N ALA A 134 13.31 1.82 9.05
CA ALA A 134 14.49 2.30 9.76
C ALA A 134 15.73 2.15 8.87
N GLY A 135 16.67 3.09 8.96
CA GLY A 135 17.87 3.08 8.12
C GLY A 135 17.65 3.54 6.67
N GLY A 136 16.44 3.98 6.30
CA GLY A 136 16.18 4.58 4.98
C GLY A 136 15.92 3.58 3.85
N ARG A 137 15.73 2.29 4.15
CA ARG A 137 15.21 1.30 3.19
C ARG A 137 13.77 1.68 2.82
N VAL A 138 13.41 1.48 1.55
CA VAL A 138 12.11 1.88 1.01
C VAL A 138 11.52 0.75 0.19
N ASP A 139 10.23 0.52 0.36
CA ASP A 139 9.44 -0.41 -0.45
C ASP A 139 8.25 0.35 -1.04
N ILE A 140 7.83 -0.05 -2.23
CA ILE A 140 6.56 0.37 -2.81
C ILE A 140 5.50 -0.68 -2.55
N VAL A 141 4.27 -0.22 -2.31
CA VAL A 141 3.08 -1.07 -2.34
C VAL A 141 2.33 -0.70 -3.61
N LEU A 142 2.09 -1.68 -4.47
CA LEU A 142 1.34 -1.52 -5.71
C LEU A 142 -0.16 -1.44 -5.42
N LYS A 143 -0.95 -0.99 -6.41
CA LYS A 143 -2.41 -0.89 -6.27
C LYS A 143 -3.14 -2.24 -6.11
N ASN A 144 -2.50 -3.35 -6.48
CA ASN A 144 -2.99 -4.69 -6.18
C ASN A 144 -2.56 -5.19 -4.79
N GLU A 145 -2.14 -4.28 -3.89
CA GLU A 145 -1.66 -4.56 -2.53
C GLU A 145 -0.31 -5.30 -2.43
N GLN A 146 0.28 -5.69 -3.55
CA GLN A 146 1.58 -6.35 -3.55
C GLN A 146 2.68 -5.38 -3.10
N ARG A 147 3.51 -5.81 -2.15
CA ARG A 147 4.71 -5.08 -1.73
C ARG A 147 5.91 -5.47 -2.60
N ILE A 148 6.62 -4.48 -3.10
CA ILE A 148 7.85 -4.63 -3.87
C ILE A 148 8.96 -3.88 -3.13
N GLY A 149 9.96 -4.64 -2.67
CA GLY A 149 11.08 -4.12 -1.89
C GLY A 149 11.49 -5.11 -0.79
N GLY A 150 12.61 -4.80 -0.14
CA GLY A 150 13.23 -5.64 0.89
C GLY A 150 14.33 -6.55 0.34
N GLY A 151 15.60 -6.18 0.57
CA GLY A 151 16.66 -7.18 0.60
C GLY A 151 16.37 -8.17 1.74
N GLU A 152 16.42 -9.47 1.40
CA GLU A 152 16.48 -10.73 2.16
C GLU A 152 15.83 -10.93 3.55
N ASP A 153 15.30 -9.91 4.23
CA ASP A 153 14.82 -10.05 5.64
C ASP A 153 13.30 -9.89 5.81
N ALA A 154 12.52 -9.93 4.72
CA ALA A 154 11.06 -9.71 4.80
C ALA A 154 10.24 -10.95 5.21
N GLU A 155 10.87 -12.10 5.45
CA GLU A 155 10.13 -13.33 5.77
C GLU A 155 9.76 -13.52 7.25
N HIS A 156 10.30 -12.77 8.22
CA HIS A 156 10.01 -13.00 9.65
C HIS A 156 9.65 -11.71 10.39
N ALA A 157 8.41 -11.24 10.25
CA ALA A 157 7.85 -10.21 11.13
C ALA A 157 6.37 -10.44 11.45
N ASP A 158 5.90 -11.69 11.40
CA ASP A 158 4.63 -12.07 12.02
C ASP A 158 4.83 -13.30 12.92
N SER A 159 5.49 -13.06 14.04
CA SER A 159 5.51 -13.99 15.17
C SER A 159 5.58 -13.15 16.44
N GLN A 160 4.42 -12.73 16.93
CA GLN A 160 4.29 -12.27 18.31
C GLN A 160 4.71 -13.42 19.24
N PRO A 161 5.60 -13.20 20.23
CA PRO A 161 5.71 -14.13 21.33
C PRO A 161 4.51 -13.89 22.27
N GLU A 162 3.69 -14.91 22.45
CA GLU A 162 2.77 -14.99 23.59
C GLU A 162 3.61 -15.03 24.87
N SER A 163 3.55 -13.98 25.68
CA SER A 163 4.09 -14.00 27.04
C SER A 163 3.15 -14.79 27.94
N LYS A 164 3.69 -15.86 28.54
CA LYS A 164 3.15 -16.54 29.72
C LYS A 164 3.57 -15.83 30.99
#